data_AF-A0A6G3TXQ0-F1
#
_entry.id   AF-A0A6G3TXQ0-F1
#
_cell.length_a   1.000
_cell.length_b   1.000
_cell.length_c   1.000
_cell.angle_alpha   90.00
_cell.angle_beta   90.00
_cell.angle_gamma   90.00
#
_symmetry.space_group_name_H-M   'P 1'
#
loop_
_entity.id
_entity.type
_entity.pdbx_description
1 polymer ?
#
loop_
_entity_poly.entity_id
_entity_poly.type
_entity_poly.pdbx_seq_one_letter_code
_entity_poly.pdbx_strand_id
1 'polypeptide(L)'
;GRAPATPTELLLAGVWQELLQLTDLRATDGFFALGGDSVTCIRMVTRAQAAGLPVTPRMVFQHQTIEELARAVDASGPAPGTPAGAPAGTDGPPATGAPRDRYGLAPIQRHMLTTARERPFPGLYVIQSGFPLPGELDETAFRAAWEWLFARHDVLRTYYEGLDTDSPVQRVAEHVEPWFEEYDLRGLDPAAQEERLLSELEERRLAGFDLGRPPLVRILRYRLTDELQLVVQHHHYSLLDGWSCMRLRQELLLAYQAFASGGRPDADPARPFAEHVAWVEGLDRDAAAAYWARALDGSPGPWAGEPERTQGRPVQVQRALDPRLTARLDVAAQRAGTTYATFAQLAWARVLADRTGSEDVVFGVTSNGRPVTAEAEAAVGPFITTLPVRFRFAPDEPVTDAVRRLHLQRLEAEEFGGVELAVMTGGRPLESVLVFDNYPVDASLGAVSEATAPDHPLAHRSYSVAQTEFPVRVDVLRGAEDALVLTFAGDREAPADADALADRWVAALRSLADRAE
;
A
#
# COMPACT_ATOMS: atom_id res chain seq x y z
N GLY A 1 -19.56 -3.23 28.27
CA GLY A 1 -20.19 -2.01 28.82
C GLY A 1 -21.66 -1.95 28.47
N ARG A 2 -22.30 -0.77 28.62
CA ARG A 2 -23.68 -0.52 28.17
C ARG A 2 -23.81 -0.60 26.64
N ALA A 3 -25.03 -0.74 26.13
CA ALA A 3 -25.27 -0.60 24.69
C ALA A 3 -25.05 0.87 24.23
N PRO A 4 -24.65 1.11 22.97
CA PRO A 4 -24.73 2.40 22.30
C PRO A 4 -26.15 2.99 22.45
N ALA A 5 -26.25 4.24 22.85
CA ALA A 5 -27.52 4.86 23.25
C ALA A 5 -27.75 6.24 22.65
N THR A 6 -26.70 7.03 22.39
CA THR A 6 -26.85 8.34 21.73
C THR A 6 -26.95 8.19 20.20
N PRO A 7 -27.53 9.16 19.47
CA PRO A 7 -27.57 9.12 18.01
C PRO A 7 -26.19 8.91 17.36
N THR A 8 -25.18 9.63 17.85
CA THR A 8 -23.79 9.51 17.39
C THR A 8 -23.21 8.13 17.70
N GLU A 9 -23.45 7.59 18.90
CA GLU A 9 -23.02 6.23 19.26
C GLU A 9 -23.69 5.17 18.39
N LEU A 10 -24.97 5.31 18.06
CA LEU A 10 -25.71 4.36 17.21
C LEU A 10 -25.19 4.39 15.76
N LEU A 11 -24.88 5.57 15.23
CA LEU A 11 -24.28 5.71 13.90
C LEU A 11 -22.88 5.09 13.85
N LEU A 12 -22.02 5.41 14.84
CA LEU A 12 -20.68 4.81 14.94
C LEU A 12 -20.76 3.28 15.09
N ALA A 13 -21.66 2.79 15.94
CA ALA A 13 -21.87 1.36 16.12
C ALA A 13 -22.31 0.68 14.81
N GLY A 14 -23.24 1.27 14.05
CA GLY A 14 -23.67 0.74 12.76
C GLY A 14 -22.52 0.63 11.75
N VAL A 15 -21.68 1.67 11.67
CA VAL A 15 -20.49 1.66 10.79
C VAL A 15 -19.51 0.55 11.22
N TRP A 16 -19.27 0.39 12.53
CA TRP A 16 -18.35 -0.63 13.04
C TRP A 16 -18.89 -2.05 12.84
N GLN A 17 -20.20 -2.26 13.02
CA GLN A 17 -20.86 -3.54 12.79
C GLN A 17 -20.69 -4.00 11.33
N GLU A 18 -20.88 -3.10 10.36
CA GLU A 18 -20.69 -3.39 8.93
C GLU A 18 -19.22 -3.70 8.61
N LEU A 19 -18.30 -2.89 9.14
CA LEU A 19 -16.88 -3.01 8.83
C LEU A 19 -16.19 -4.22 9.45
N LEU A 20 -16.49 -4.47 10.72
CA LEU A 20 -15.87 -5.54 11.50
C LEU A 20 -16.70 -6.83 11.47
N GLN A 21 -17.87 -6.81 10.81
CA GLN A 21 -18.81 -7.95 10.72
C GLN A 21 -19.25 -8.45 12.10
N LEU A 22 -19.59 -7.52 13.00
CA LEU A 22 -20.01 -7.78 14.39
C LEU A 22 -21.47 -7.34 14.61
N THR A 23 -22.18 -7.92 15.58
CA THR A 23 -23.63 -7.68 15.78
C THR A 23 -24.05 -7.21 17.18
N ASP A 24 -23.18 -7.27 18.21
CA ASP A 24 -23.50 -6.86 19.59
C ASP A 24 -22.40 -5.96 20.20
N LEU A 25 -22.27 -4.74 19.66
CA LEU A 25 -21.29 -3.77 20.15
C LEU A 25 -21.79 -3.06 21.43
N ARG A 26 -20.88 -2.83 22.36
CA ARG A 26 -21.06 -2.02 23.56
C ARG A 26 -20.44 -0.65 23.37
N ALA A 27 -20.97 0.37 24.03
CA ALA A 27 -20.47 1.74 23.96
C ALA A 27 -18.99 1.85 24.43
N THR A 28 -18.54 0.92 25.28
CA THR A 28 -17.18 0.85 25.78
C THR A 28 -16.24 -0.01 24.92
N ASP A 29 -16.72 -0.57 23.82
CA ASP A 29 -15.89 -1.40 22.96
C ASP A 29 -14.93 -0.53 22.16
N GLY A 30 -13.67 -0.93 22.14
CA GLY A 30 -12.60 -0.21 21.45
C GLY A 30 -12.46 -0.64 19.99
N PHE A 31 -12.28 0.29 19.05
CA PHE A 31 -12.19 -0.03 17.62
C PHE A 31 -11.07 -1.05 17.33
N PHE A 32 -9.86 -0.75 17.82
CA PHE A 32 -8.69 -1.61 17.64
C PHE A 32 -8.75 -2.89 18.47
N ALA A 33 -9.51 -2.87 19.59
CA ALA A 33 -9.76 -4.06 20.41
C ALA A 33 -10.57 -5.12 19.66
N LEU A 34 -11.41 -4.68 18.72
CA LEU A 34 -12.30 -5.52 17.94
C LEU A 34 -11.68 -5.96 16.60
N GLY A 35 -10.37 -5.80 16.43
CA GLY A 35 -9.66 -6.17 15.22
C GLY A 35 -9.57 -5.05 14.17
N GLY A 36 -9.91 -3.80 14.53
CA GLY A 36 -9.61 -2.65 13.70
C GLY A 36 -8.11 -2.44 13.49
N ASP A 37 -7.73 -2.00 12.30
CA ASP A 37 -6.38 -1.67 11.86
C ASP A 37 -6.36 -0.31 11.14
N SER A 38 -5.21 0.10 10.59
CA SER A 38 -5.10 1.37 9.86
C SER A 38 -5.99 1.44 8.62
N VAL A 39 -6.26 0.32 7.95
CA VAL A 39 -7.10 0.28 6.73
C VAL A 39 -8.57 0.42 7.07
N THR A 40 -9.04 -0.40 8.01
CA THR A 40 -10.41 -0.38 8.49
C THR A 40 -10.71 0.93 9.22
N CYS A 41 -9.72 1.56 9.87
CA CYS A 41 -9.83 2.91 10.42
C CYS A 41 -10.17 3.93 9.34
N ILE A 42 -9.42 3.97 8.22
CA ILE A 42 -9.73 4.88 7.10
C ILE A 42 -11.15 4.62 6.57
N ARG A 43 -11.51 3.35 6.35
CA ARG A 43 -12.87 2.96 5.92
C ARG A 43 -13.96 3.36 6.90
N MET A 44 -13.67 3.31 8.20
CA MET A 44 -14.60 3.73 9.26
C MET A 44 -14.82 5.22 9.24
N VAL A 45 -13.74 6.00 9.15
CA VAL A 45 -13.84 7.45 9.09
C VAL A 45 -14.59 7.88 7.83
N THR A 46 -14.25 7.31 6.67
CA THR A 46 -14.96 7.55 5.41
C THR A 46 -16.46 7.31 5.52
N ARG A 47 -16.87 6.15 6.06
CA ARG A 47 -18.29 5.83 6.26
C ARG A 47 -18.97 6.72 7.29
N ALA A 48 -18.28 7.07 8.37
CA ALA A 48 -18.80 7.96 9.41
C ALA A 48 -19.03 9.38 8.86
N GLN A 49 -18.10 9.88 8.03
CA GLN A 49 -18.23 11.16 7.34
C GLN A 49 -19.38 11.15 6.33
N ALA A 50 -19.54 10.06 5.57
CA ALA A 50 -20.71 9.89 4.68
C ALA A 50 -22.04 9.87 5.46
N ALA A 51 -22.03 9.42 6.71
CA ALA A 51 -23.17 9.49 7.63
C ALA A 51 -23.33 10.86 8.34
N GLY A 52 -22.52 11.86 7.98
CA GLY A 52 -22.59 13.22 8.52
C GLY A 52 -21.84 13.44 9.84
N LEU A 53 -20.98 12.50 10.26
CA LEU A 53 -20.17 12.65 11.47
C LEU A 53 -18.78 13.22 11.12
N PRO A 54 -18.32 14.33 11.73
CA PRO A 54 -16.99 14.92 11.49
C PRO A 54 -15.88 14.12 12.20
N VAL A 55 -15.79 12.83 11.92
CA VAL A 55 -14.75 11.95 12.45
C VAL A 55 -13.46 12.16 11.65
N THR A 56 -12.31 12.11 12.31
CA THR A 56 -10.98 12.08 11.66
C THR A 56 -10.20 10.85 12.14
N PRO A 57 -9.21 10.33 11.39
CA PRO A 57 -8.39 9.20 11.85
C PRO A 57 -7.76 9.49 13.21
N ARG A 58 -7.30 10.72 13.42
CA ARG A 58 -6.75 11.20 14.69
C ARG A 58 -7.73 11.02 15.85
N MET A 59 -9.01 11.38 15.67
CA MET A 59 -10.04 11.21 16.69
C MET A 59 -10.25 9.73 17.04
N VAL A 60 -10.24 8.83 16.06
CA VAL A 60 -10.41 7.38 16.30
C VAL A 60 -9.27 6.82 17.16
N PHE A 61 -8.04 7.24 16.89
CA PHE A 61 -6.89 6.82 17.68
C PHE A 61 -6.87 7.44 19.09
N GLN A 62 -7.32 8.69 19.22
CA GLN A 62 -7.39 9.40 20.52
C GLN A 62 -8.59 8.95 21.39
N HIS A 63 -9.69 8.57 20.77
CA HIS A 63 -10.96 8.24 21.41
C HIS A 63 -11.41 6.86 20.93
N GLN A 64 -10.94 5.83 21.63
CA GLN A 64 -10.89 4.49 21.07
C GLN A 64 -12.20 3.75 21.18
N THR A 65 -13.04 4.13 22.15
CA THR A 65 -14.35 3.53 22.39
C THR A 65 -15.45 4.30 21.68
N ILE A 66 -16.55 3.61 21.34
CA ILE A 66 -17.73 4.25 20.72
C ILE A 66 -18.22 5.45 21.56
N GLU A 67 -18.26 5.33 22.88
CA GLU A 67 -18.69 6.38 23.81
C GLU A 67 -17.71 7.57 23.87
N GLU A 68 -16.40 7.34 23.84
CA GLU A 68 -15.40 8.41 23.83
C GLU A 68 -15.40 9.13 22.49
N LEU A 69 -15.47 8.38 21.39
CA LEU A 69 -15.47 8.93 20.04
C LEU A 69 -16.74 9.74 19.81
N ALA A 70 -17.90 9.21 20.21
CA ALA A 70 -19.15 9.95 20.13
C ALA A 70 -19.09 11.25 20.94
N ARG A 71 -18.55 11.22 22.17
CA ARG A 71 -18.37 12.44 22.97
C ARG A 71 -17.44 13.44 22.30
N ALA A 72 -16.35 12.99 21.68
CA ALA A 72 -15.42 13.87 20.97
C ALA A 72 -16.05 14.50 19.72
N VAL A 73 -16.83 13.72 18.97
CA VAL A 73 -17.61 14.20 17.82
C VAL A 73 -18.65 15.22 18.26
N ASP A 74 -19.44 14.90 19.29
CA ASP A 74 -20.50 15.78 19.81
C ASP A 74 -19.91 17.07 20.39
N ALA A 75 -18.75 16.99 21.06
CA ALA A 75 -18.03 18.15 21.59
C ALA A 75 -17.40 19.04 20.51
N SER A 76 -17.14 18.48 19.32
CA SER A 76 -16.63 19.22 18.17
C SER A 76 -17.71 20.06 17.46
N GLY A 77 -18.99 19.87 17.83
CA GLY A 77 -20.17 20.51 17.23
C GLY A 77 -20.51 19.95 15.84
N PRO A 78 -21.67 20.31 15.24
CA PRO A 78 -21.85 20.13 13.80
C PRO A 78 -20.69 20.86 13.11
N ALA A 79 -20.09 20.22 12.08
CA ALA A 79 -18.92 20.71 11.38
C ALA A 79 -18.93 22.24 11.32
N PRO A 80 -18.00 22.93 12.01
CA PRO A 80 -17.93 24.38 11.91
C PRO A 80 -17.82 24.72 10.42
N GLY A 81 -18.75 25.55 9.94
CA GLY A 81 -18.34 26.56 8.98
C GLY A 81 -17.08 27.19 9.56
N THR A 82 -15.97 26.92 8.87
CA THR A 82 -14.57 27.19 9.17
C THR A 82 -14.32 28.20 10.31
N PRO A 83 -13.57 27.86 11.38
CA PRO A 83 -12.99 28.87 12.24
C PRO A 83 -12.06 29.76 11.41
N ALA A 84 -12.29 31.07 11.46
CA ALA A 84 -11.43 32.06 10.80
C ALA A 84 -9.99 31.95 11.33
N GLY A 85 -9.09 31.32 10.56
CA GLY A 85 -7.66 31.27 10.87
C GLY A 85 -6.92 29.96 10.54
N ALA A 86 -7.61 28.86 10.25
CA ALA A 86 -6.98 27.67 9.65
C ALA A 86 -7.05 27.79 8.11
N PRO A 87 -6.01 27.42 7.35
CA PRO A 87 -6.09 27.44 5.90
C PRO A 87 -7.27 26.56 5.46
N ALA A 88 -8.15 27.13 4.66
CA ALA A 88 -9.30 26.43 4.11
C ALA A 88 -8.83 25.25 3.25
N GLY A 89 -9.31 24.05 3.52
CA GLY A 89 -9.12 22.89 2.65
C GLY A 89 -8.89 21.60 3.43
N THR A 90 -9.89 20.71 3.40
CA THR A 90 -9.79 19.27 3.08
C THR A 90 -11.10 18.56 3.47
N ASP A 91 -12.23 19.11 3.03
CA ASP A 91 -13.25 18.20 2.50
C ASP A 91 -12.62 17.52 1.28
N GLY A 92 -13.00 16.28 1.00
CA GLY A 92 -12.51 15.45 -0.10
C GLY A 92 -12.21 16.15 -1.42
N PRO A 93 -11.45 15.51 -2.33
CA PRO A 93 -11.21 16.08 -3.66
C PRO A 93 -12.54 16.57 -4.25
N PRO A 94 -12.74 17.89 -4.44
CA PRO A 94 -13.96 18.35 -5.08
C PRO A 94 -14.00 17.72 -6.47
N ALA A 95 -15.20 17.39 -6.96
CA ALA A 95 -15.40 16.98 -8.35
C ALA A 95 -15.02 18.16 -9.26
N THR A 96 -13.73 18.26 -9.55
CA THR A 96 -13.17 19.28 -10.41
C THR A 96 -13.40 18.81 -11.83
N GLY A 97 -13.83 19.71 -12.72
CA GLY A 97 -13.85 19.47 -14.16
C GLY A 97 -12.44 19.38 -14.74
N ALA A 98 -11.51 18.74 -14.02
CA ALA A 98 -10.11 18.61 -14.39
C ALA A 98 -10.01 17.90 -15.75
N PRO A 99 -9.08 18.35 -16.62
CA PRO A 99 -8.86 17.68 -17.89
C PRO A 99 -8.50 16.22 -17.66
N ARG A 100 -9.28 15.30 -18.23
CA ARG A 100 -9.09 13.85 -18.04
C ARG A 100 -8.12 13.24 -19.04
N ASP A 101 -7.89 13.91 -20.15
CA ASP A 101 -7.04 13.48 -21.26
C ASP A 101 -5.57 13.89 -21.09
N ARG A 102 -5.31 15.00 -20.37
CA ARG A 102 -3.96 15.51 -20.08
C ARG A 102 -3.88 16.27 -18.76
N TYR A 103 -3.08 15.80 -17.82
CA TYR A 103 -2.91 16.43 -16.50
C TYR A 103 -1.50 16.22 -15.95
N GLY A 104 -1.19 16.87 -14.82
CA GLY A 104 0.10 16.77 -14.14
C GLY A 104 0.36 15.40 -13.52
N LEU A 105 1.29 15.35 -12.58
CA LEU A 105 1.71 14.11 -11.93
C LEU A 105 1.44 14.20 -10.43
N ALA A 106 0.93 13.11 -9.86
CA ALA A 106 0.96 12.94 -8.41
C ALA A 106 2.44 12.90 -7.93
N PRO A 107 2.73 13.33 -6.69
CA PRO A 107 4.09 13.37 -6.16
C PRO A 107 4.85 12.04 -6.28
N ILE A 108 4.17 10.92 -6.03
CA ILE A 108 4.77 9.58 -6.16
C ILE A 108 5.14 9.24 -7.61
N GLN A 109 4.31 9.62 -8.58
CA GLN A 109 4.61 9.41 -10.00
C GLN A 109 5.81 10.25 -10.42
N ARG A 110 5.87 11.53 -9.99
CA ARG A 110 7.02 12.39 -10.25
C ARG A 110 8.31 11.79 -9.68
N HIS A 111 8.28 11.33 -8.43
CA HIS A 111 9.40 10.64 -7.79
C HIS A 111 9.87 9.40 -8.56
N MET A 112 8.95 8.53 -8.96
CA MET A 112 9.27 7.31 -9.73
C MET A 112 9.90 7.65 -11.08
N LEU A 113 9.32 8.58 -11.85
CA LEU A 113 9.82 8.97 -13.16
C LEU A 113 11.20 9.63 -13.08
N THR A 114 11.41 10.53 -12.11
CA THR A 114 12.73 11.14 -11.86
C THR A 114 13.76 10.08 -11.48
N THR A 115 13.41 9.16 -10.56
CA THR A 115 14.32 8.10 -10.13
C THR A 115 14.68 7.17 -11.29
N ALA A 116 13.72 6.79 -12.13
CA ALA A 116 13.99 5.95 -13.30
C ALA A 116 14.88 6.65 -14.35
N ARG A 117 14.77 7.98 -14.48
CA ARG A 117 15.64 8.79 -15.34
C ARG A 117 17.07 8.87 -14.81
N GLU A 118 17.24 9.09 -13.50
CA GLU A 118 18.54 9.30 -12.87
C GLU A 118 19.30 7.99 -12.59
N ARG A 119 18.57 6.91 -12.27
CA ARG A 119 19.11 5.61 -11.88
C ARG A 119 18.35 4.48 -12.58
N PRO A 120 18.47 4.36 -13.92
CA PRO A 120 17.82 3.28 -14.65
C PRO A 120 18.41 1.94 -14.24
N PHE A 121 17.54 0.99 -13.87
CA PHE A 121 17.92 -0.41 -13.70
C PHE A 121 16.82 -1.34 -14.24
N PRO A 122 17.17 -2.52 -14.78
CA PRO A 122 16.22 -3.44 -15.40
C PRO A 122 15.09 -3.88 -14.45
N GLY A 123 13.84 -3.71 -14.90
CA GLY A 123 12.65 -4.05 -14.12
C GLY A 123 12.36 -3.12 -12.93
N LEU A 124 13.01 -1.95 -12.84
CA LEU A 124 12.62 -0.90 -11.89
C LEU A 124 11.14 -0.55 -12.07
N TYR A 125 10.39 -0.54 -10.97
CA TYR A 125 8.95 -0.27 -10.93
C TYR A 125 8.08 -1.21 -11.78
N VAL A 126 8.59 -2.35 -12.23
CA VAL A 126 7.74 -3.41 -12.78
C VAL A 126 7.23 -4.27 -11.64
N ILE A 127 5.91 -4.27 -11.45
CA ILE A 127 5.24 -5.12 -10.48
C ILE A 127 4.75 -6.37 -11.22
N GLN A 128 5.07 -7.54 -10.67
CA GLN A 128 4.54 -8.82 -11.13
C GLN A 128 3.63 -9.41 -10.05
N SER A 129 2.47 -9.90 -10.44
CA SER A 129 1.62 -10.74 -9.59
C SER A 129 0.95 -11.83 -10.43
N GLY A 130 0.72 -12.99 -9.85
CA GLY A 130 0.13 -14.12 -10.57
C GLY A 130 -0.90 -14.85 -9.73
N PHE A 131 -1.88 -15.44 -10.39
CA PHE A 131 -2.89 -16.27 -9.74
C PHE A 131 -3.32 -17.43 -10.64
N PRO A 132 -3.53 -18.63 -10.06
CA PRO A 132 -4.06 -19.76 -10.80
C PRO A 132 -5.52 -19.54 -11.19
N LEU A 133 -5.93 -20.16 -12.30
CA LEU A 133 -7.30 -20.26 -12.77
C LEU A 133 -7.61 -21.71 -13.17
N PRO A 134 -8.89 -22.13 -13.07
CA PRO A 134 -9.29 -23.42 -13.60
C PRO A 134 -9.07 -23.50 -15.12
N GLY A 135 -8.88 -24.72 -15.60
CA GLY A 135 -8.67 -25.05 -17.01
C GLY A 135 -9.86 -24.69 -17.91
N GLU A 136 -11.08 -24.89 -17.40
CA GLU A 136 -12.30 -24.42 -18.03
C GLU A 136 -12.47 -22.91 -17.79
N LEU A 137 -12.20 -22.11 -18.82
CA LEU A 137 -12.32 -20.66 -18.80
C LEU A 137 -12.99 -20.21 -20.11
N ASP A 138 -14.10 -19.48 -20.02
CA ASP A 138 -14.62 -18.71 -21.16
C ASP A 138 -13.63 -17.59 -21.54
N GLU A 139 -12.81 -17.85 -22.55
CA GLU A 139 -11.77 -16.93 -23.02
C GLU A 139 -12.35 -15.63 -23.57
N THR A 140 -13.54 -15.68 -24.16
CA THR A 140 -14.20 -14.50 -24.72
C THR A 140 -14.67 -13.59 -23.60
N ALA A 141 -15.30 -14.17 -22.56
CA ALA A 141 -15.69 -13.43 -21.37
C ALA A 141 -14.49 -12.88 -20.60
N PHE A 142 -13.40 -13.63 -20.50
CA PHE A 142 -12.18 -13.19 -19.83
C PHE A 142 -11.53 -11.99 -20.53
N ARG A 143 -11.42 -12.04 -21.86
CA ARG A 143 -10.93 -10.91 -22.65
C ARG A 143 -11.84 -9.69 -22.52
N ALA A 144 -13.16 -9.89 -22.66
CA ALA A 144 -14.15 -8.82 -22.52
C ALA A 144 -14.12 -8.16 -21.13
N ALA A 145 -13.84 -8.92 -20.07
CA ALA A 145 -13.70 -8.39 -18.71
C ALA A 145 -12.52 -7.41 -18.59
N TRP A 146 -11.36 -7.74 -19.17
CA TRP A 146 -10.21 -6.83 -19.21
C TRP A 146 -10.44 -5.62 -20.11
N GLU A 147 -11.02 -5.80 -21.28
CA GLU A 147 -11.39 -4.69 -22.18
C GLU A 147 -12.34 -3.72 -21.46
N TRP A 148 -13.32 -4.25 -20.70
CA TRP A 148 -14.21 -3.45 -19.88
C TRP A 148 -13.47 -2.68 -18.79
N LEU A 149 -12.50 -3.29 -18.10
CA LEU A 149 -11.67 -2.59 -17.11
C LEU A 149 -10.86 -1.45 -17.73
N PHE A 150 -10.26 -1.68 -18.90
CA PHE A 150 -9.49 -0.66 -19.63
C PHE A 150 -10.37 0.51 -20.08
N ALA A 151 -11.58 0.22 -20.58
CA ALA A 151 -12.54 1.26 -20.93
C ALA A 151 -12.96 2.08 -19.70
N ARG A 152 -13.17 1.40 -18.56
CA ARG A 152 -13.67 1.98 -17.31
C ARG A 152 -12.63 2.83 -16.57
N HIS A 153 -11.39 2.38 -16.47
CA HIS A 153 -10.36 3.02 -15.65
C HIS A 153 -9.33 3.73 -16.51
N ASP A 154 -9.38 5.07 -16.53
CA ASP A 154 -8.45 5.93 -17.29
C ASP A 154 -6.98 5.56 -17.05
N VAL A 155 -6.63 5.18 -15.81
CA VAL A 155 -5.25 4.85 -15.44
C VAL A 155 -4.67 3.66 -16.20
N LEU A 156 -5.50 2.72 -16.66
CA LEU A 156 -5.04 1.58 -17.48
C LEU A 156 -4.70 2.00 -18.93
N ARG A 157 -5.21 3.16 -19.36
CA ARG A 157 -4.94 3.79 -20.66
C ARG A 157 -3.93 4.95 -20.56
N THR A 158 -3.37 5.18 -19.37
CA THR A 158 -2.44 6.28 -19.12
C THR A 158 -1.04 5.96 -19.64
N TYR A 159 -0.40 6.97 -20.24
CA TYR A 159 1.01 7.00 -20.61
C TYR A 159 1.58 8.41 -20.35
N TYR A 160 2.88 8.59 -20.56
CA TYR A 160 3.60 9.80 -20.19
C TYR A 160 4.22 10.50 -21.41
N GLU A 161 4.15 11.82 -21.43
CA GLU A 161 4.85 12.66 -22.41
C GLU A 161 5.88 13.57 -21.74
N GLY A 162 6.94 13.92 -22.46
CA GLY A 162 7.99 14.83 -21.96
C GLY A 162 8.86 14.22 -20.86
N LEU A 163 9.09 12.89 -20.89
CA LEU A 163 9.91 12.15 -19.92
C LEU A 163 11.37 12.62 -19.86
N ASP A 164 11.86 13.24 -20.93
CA ASP A 164 13.16 13.87 -21.06
C ASP A 164 13.21 15.31 -20.54
N THR A 165 12.06 15.87 -20.15
CA THR A 165 11.93 17.22 -19.61
C THR A 165 11.80 17.21 -18.08
N ASP A 166 11.85 18.39 -17.46
CA ASP A 166 11.61 18.53 -16.03
C ASP A 166 10.11 18.62 -15.67
N SER A 167 9.23 18.63 -16.68
CA SER A 167 7.78 18.74 -16.52
C SER A 167 7.01 17.68 -17.32
N PRO A 168 7.23 16.37 -17.06
CA PRO A 168 6.44 15.33 -17.70
C PRO A 168 4.96 15.43 -17.29
N VAL A 169 4.09 14.98 -18.19
CA VAL A 169 2.62 15.00 -18.01
C VAL A 169 2.03 13.62 -18.28
N GLN A 170 0.87 13.38 -17.69
CA GLN A 170 0.03 12.22 -18.02
C GLN A 170 -0.80 12.51 -19.26
N ARG A 171 -0.98 11.48 -20.08
CA ARG A 171 -1.94 11.42 -21.16
C ARG A 171 -2.81 10.18 -21.01
N VAL A 172 -4.09 10.31 -21.31
CA VAL A 172 -5.03 9.18 -21.34
C VAL A 172 -5.45 8.94 -22.76
N ALA A 173 -5.08 7.79 -23.33
CA ALA A 173 -5.53 7.41 -24.67
C ALA A 173 -7.03 7.12 -24.66
N GLU A 174 -7.78 7.55 -25.69
CA GLU A 174 -9.23 7.31 -25.79
C GLU A 174 -9.58 5.82 -25.74
N HIS A 175 -8.80 5.01 -26.46
CA HIS A 175 -8.93 3.55 -26.50
C HIS A 175 -7.55 2.89 -26.50
N VAL A 176 -7.42 1.77 -25.78
CA VAL A 176 -6.23 0.93 -25.75
C VAL A 176 -6.66 -0.52 -25.66
N GLU A 177 -6.16 -1.34 -26.59
CA GLU A 177 -6.32 -2.79 -26.51
C GLU A 177 -5.41 -3.35 -25.39
N PRO A 178 -5.94 -4.19 -24.48
CA PRO A 178 -5.10 -4.80 -23.46
C PRO A 178 -4.00 -5.68 -24.09
N TRP A 179 -2.79 -5.61 -23.55
CA TRP A 179 -1.67 -6.42 -24.02
C TRP A 179 -1.80 -7.84 -23.46
N PHE A 180 -2.30 -8.74 -24.29
CA PHE A 180 -2.43 -10.17 -23.97
C PHE A 180 -1.37 -11.01 -24.67
N GLU A 181 -0.78 -11.93 -23.91
CA GLU A 181 0.05 -13.01 -24.45
C GLU A 181 -0.41 -14.34 -23.88
N GLU A 182 -0.44 -15.37 -24.73
CA GLU A 182 -0.88 -16.70 -24.35
C GLU A 182 0.19 -17.74 -24.69
N TYR A 183 0.41 -18.63 -23.73
CA TYR A 183 1.42 -19.67 -23.79
C TYR A 183 0.78 -21.00 -23.44
N ASP A 184 0.96 -21.98 -24.32
CA ASP A 184 0.53 -23.36 -24.06
C ASP A 184 1.73 -24.19 -23.64
N LEU A 185 1.82 -24.49 -22.35
CA LEU A 185 2.89 -25.30 -21.78
C LEU A 185 2.43 -26.74 -21.51
N ARG A 186 1.21 -27.10 -21.91
CA ARG A 186 0.69 -28.46 -21.79
C ARG A 186 1.57 -29.42 -22.59
N GLY A 187 1.77 -30.61 -22.05
CA GLY A 187 2.60 -31.65 -22.67
C GLY A 187 4.10 -31.55 -22.38
N LEU A 188 4.55 -30.47 -21.72
CA LEU A 188 5.85 -30.43 -21.05
C LEU A 188 5.73 -31.11 -19.67
N ASP A 189 6.84 -31.67 -19.18
CA ASP A 189 6.89 -32.08 -17.77
C ASP A 189 6.91 -30.85 -16.83
N PRO A 190 6.49 -30.99 -15.56
CA PRO A 190 6.37 -29.85 -14.65
C PRO A 190 7.66 -29.04 -14.44
N ALA A 191 8.83 -29.68 -14.52
CA ALA A 191 10.11 -28.99 -14.33
C ALA A 191 10.44 -28.11 -15.54
N ALA A 192 10.20 -28.64 -16.75
CA ALA A 192 10.35 -27.88 -17.98
C ALA A 192 9.32 -26.73 -18.08
N GLN A 193 8.09 -26.93 -17.58
CA GLN A 193 7.10 -25.85 -17.46
C GLN A 193 7.60 -24.74 -16.54
N GLU A 194 8.13 -25.10 -15.36
CA GLU A 194 8.66 -24.14 -14.40
C GLU A 194 9.82 -23.34 -14.99
N GLU A 195 10.82 -24.01 -15.55
CA GLU A 195 11.97 -23.35 -16.17
C GLU A 195 11.53 -22.37 -17.26
N ARG A 196 10.64 -22.80 -18.15
CA ARG A 196 10.14 -21.98 -19.25
C ARG A 196 9.37 -20.76 -18.74
N LEU A 197 8.43 -20.98 -17.83
CA LEU A 197 7.62 -19.93 -17.23
C LEU A 197 8.50 -18.89 -16.54
N LEU A 198 9.39 -19.31 -15.64
CA LEU A 198 10.22 -18.38 -14.87
C LEU A 198 11.20 -17.61 -15.75
N SER A 199 11.74 -18.24 -16.79
CA SER A 199 12.60 -17.56 -17.77
C SER A 199 11.84 -16.47 -18.53
N GLU A 200 10.64 -16.77 -19.02
CA GLU A 200 9.83 -15.80 -19.76
C GLU A 200 9.39 -14.64 -18.85
N LEU A 201 8.89 -14.95 -17.65
CA LEU A 201 8.48 -13.94 -16.69
C LEU A 201 9.63 -12.97 -16.36
N GLU A 202 10.84 -13.50 -16.14
CA GLU A 202 12.02 -12.69 -15.91
C GLU A 202 12.37 -11.83 -17.12
N GLU A 203 12.38 -12.39 -18.33
CA GLU A 203 12.68 -11.65 -19.56
C GLU A 203 11.72 -10.45 -19.74
N ARG A 204 10.41 -10.66 -19.58
CA ARG A 204 9.40 -9.60 -19.73
C ARG A 204 9.50 -8.57 -18.61
N ARG A 205 9.79 -9.00 -17.39
CA ARG A 205 10.01 -8.10 -16.24
C ARG A 205 11.21 -7.19 -16.47
N LEU A 206 12.34 -7.76 -16.93
CA LEU A 206 13.57 -7.01 -17.19
C LEU A 206 13.43 -6.08 -18.41
N ALA A 207 12.63 -6.45 -19.41
CA ALA A 207 12.34 -5.62 -20.57
C ALA A 207 11.61 -4.30 -20.22
N GLY A 208 10.92 -4.24 -19.08
CA GLY A 208 10.25 -3.01 -18.62
C GLY A 208 9.10 -2.57 -19.52
N PHE A 209 8.77 -1.28 -19.49
CA PHE A 209 7.74 -0.65 -20.34
C PHE A 209 8.30 0.62 -21.00
N ASP A 210 7.88 0.88 -22.25
CA ASP A 210 8.02 2.22 -22.83
C ASP A 210 6.91 3.11 -22.27
N LEU A 211 7.26 3.95 -21.30
CA LEU A 211 6.32 4.83 -20.61
C LEU A 211 5.63 5.84 -21.53
N GLY A 212 6.15 6.07 -22.73
CA GLY A 212 5.52 6.90 -23.76
C GLY A 212 4.46 6.20 -24.60
N ARG A 213 4.25 4.89 -24.41
CA ARG A 213 3.34 4.08 -25.23
C ARG A 213 2.44 3.20 -24.36
N PRO A 214 1.12 3.46 -24.32
CA PRO A 214 0.20 2.57 -23.63
C PRO A 214 -0.02 1.28 -24.45
N PRO A 215 -0.42 0.16 -23.81
CA PRO A 215 -0.68 0.01 -22.37
C PRO A 215 0.59 -0.25 -21.55
N LEU A 216 0.62 0.21 -20.30
CA LEU A 216 1.69 -0.10 -19.34
C LEU A 216 1.31 -1.27 -18.40
N VAL A 217 0.47 -2.18 -18.91
CA VAL A 217 0.02 -3.40 -18.25
C VAL A 217 0.06 -4.55 -19.27
N ARG A 218 0.61 -5.70 -18.88
CA ARG A 218 0.62 -6.95 -19.66
C ARG A 218 -0.10 -8.03 -18.89
N ILE A 219 -0.84 -8.86 -19.63
CA ILE A 219 -1.58 -10.00 -19.10
C ILE A 219 -1.06 -11.25 -19.81
N LEU A 220 -0.30 -12.06 -19.08
CA LEU A 220 0.34 -13.27 -19.58
C LEU A 220 -0.44 -14.47 -19.08
N ARG A 221 -0.95 -15.30 -19.99
CA ARG A 221 -1.73 -16.49 -19.68
C ARG A 221 -0.95 -17.74 -20.05
N TYR A 222 -0.85 -18.67 -19.12
CA TYR A 222 -0.14 -19.93 -19.26
C TYR A 222 -1.09 -21.09 -19.04
N ARG A 223 -1.26 -21.95 -20.04
CA ARG A 223 -1.98 -23.22 -19.88
C ARG A 223 -0.99 -24.28 -19.41
N LEU A 224 -1.18 -24.79 -18.20
CA LEU A 224 -0.27 -25.74 -17.56
C LEU A 224 -0.76 -27.18 -17.75
N THR A 225 -2.06 -27.41 -17.51
CA THR A 225 -2.75 -28.67 -17.81
C THR A 225 -4.11 -28.37 -18.47
N ASP A 226 -4.92 -29.40 -18.72
CA ASP A 226 -6.29 -29.19 -19.19
C ASP A 226 -7.20 -28.63 -18.08
N GLU A 227 -6.80 -28.77 -16.82
CA GLU A 227 -7.54 -28.37 -15.62
C GLU A 227 -6.93 -27.13 -14.92
N LEU A 228 -5.73 -26.69 -15.31
CA LEU A 228 -5.02 -25.60 -14.65
C LEU A 228 -4.41 -24.60 -15.65
N GLN A 229 -4.66 -23.33 -15.37
CA GLN A 229 -4.01 -22.19 -16.02
C GLN A 229 -3.42 -21.27 -14.96
N LEU A 230 -2.47 -20.44 -15.38
CA LEU A 230 -1.88 -19.38 -14.58
C LEU A 230 -2.01 -18.07 -15.35
N VAL A 231 -2.52 -17.02 -14.70
CA VAL A 231 -2.48 -15.66 -15.22
C VAL A 231 -1.48 -14.86 -14.43
N VAL A 232 -0.56 -14.21 -15.13
CA VAL A 232 0.44 -13.29 -14.56
C VAL A 232 0.23 -11.91 -15.14
N GLN A 233 0.04 -10.93 -14.25
CA GLN A 233 -0.03 -9.52 -14.61
C GLN A 233 1.34 -8.86 -14.36
N HIS A 234 1.83 -8.13 -15.36
CA HIS A 234 2.87 -7.12 -15.18
C HIS A 234 2.27 -5.74 -15.33
N HIS A 235 2.67 -4.80 -14.49
CA HIS A 235 2.35 -3.38 -14.71
C HIS A 235 3.47 -2.48 -14.22
N HIS A 236 3.52 -1.26 -14.76
CA HIS A 236 4.37 -0.23 -14.21
C HIS A 236 3.74 0.38 -12.94
N TYR A 237 4.51 0.50 -11.86
CA TYR A 237 4.02 0.88 -10.54
C TYR A 237 3.41 2.29 -10.49
N SER A 238 3.75 3.14 -11.47
CA SER A 238 3.17 4.47 -11.64
C SER A 238 1.69 4.46 -12.07
N LEU A 239 1.10 3.31 -12.35
CA LEU A 239 -0.34 3.17 -12.64
C LEU A 239 -1.15 2.65 -11.47
N LEU A 240 -0.63 1.68 -10.72
CA LEU A 240 -1.43 0.90 -9.76
C LEU A 240 -0.65 0.62 -8.48
N ASP A 241 -1.19 1.08 -7.34
CA ASP A 241 -0.76 0.64 -6.02
C ASP A 241 -1.42 -0.68 -5.58
N GLY A 242 -0.98 -1.25 -4.44
CA GLY A 242 -1.53 -2.52 -3.93
C GLY A 242 -3.04 -2.48 -3.68
N TRP A 243 -3.57 -1.36 -3.19
CA TRP A 243 -5.01 -1.15 -3.00
C TRP A 243 -5.77 -1.21 -4.34
N SER A 244 -5.25 -0.53 -5.36
CA SER A 244 -5.81 -0.49 -6.71
C SER A 244 -5.77 -1.86 -7.37
N CYS A 245 -4.69 -2.62 -7.19
CA CYS A 245 -4.58 -3.99 -7.69
C CYS A 245 -5.69 -4.90 -7.13
N MET A 246 -5.93 -4.86 -5.81
CA MET A 246 -6.99 -5.64 -5.19
C MET A 246 -8.37 -5.26 -5.72
N ARG A 247 -8.62 -3.96 -5.87
CA ARG A 247 -9.90 -3.46 -6.41
C ARG A 247 -10.12 -3.86 -7.87
N LEU A 248 -9.12 -3.67 -8.73
CA LEU A 248 -9.20 -4.09 -10.13
C LEU A 248 -9.46 -5.59 -10.27
N ARG A 249 -8.90 -6.40 -9.37
CA ARG A 249 -9.11 -7.84 -9.37
C ARG A 249 -10.53 -8.25 -8.96
N GLN A 250 -11.10 -7.59 -7.96
CA GLN A 250 -12.50 -7.79 -7.61
C GLN A 250 -13.42 -7.42 -8.77
N GLU A 251 -13.15 -6.29 -9.42
CA GLU A 251 -13.89 -5.85 -10.61
C GLU A 251 -13.70 -6.78 -11.81
N LEU A 252 -12.50 -7.35 -12.01
CA LEU A 252 -12.23 -8.36 -13.04
C LEU A 252 -13.11 -9.59 -12.86
N LEU A 253 -13.22 -10.12 -11.64
CA LEU A 253 -14.02 -11.30 -11.34
C LEU A 253 -15.52 -11.03 -11.58
N LEU A 254 -16.00 -9.88 -11.10
CA LEU A 254 -17.39 -9.46 -11.33
C LEU A 254 -17.68 -9.31 -12.82
N ALA A 255 -16.75 -8.69 -13.56
CA ALA A 255 -16.92 -8.48 -14.98
C ALA A 255 -16.90 -9.79 -15.76
N TYR A 256 -15.98 -10.69 -15.43
CA TYR A 256 -15.91 -12.03 -16.00
C TYR A 256 -17.22 -12.79 -15.82
N GLN A 257 -17.77 -12.84 -14.60
CA GLN A 257 -19.04 -13.52 -14.32
C GLN A 257 -20.19 -12.93 -15.14
N ALA A 258 -20.27 -11.61 -15.24
CA ALA A 258 -21.29 -10.94 -16.03
C ALA A 258 -21.20 -11.31 -17.51
N PHE A 259 -20.01 -11.25 -18.12
CA PHE A 259 -19.83 -11.60 -19.53
C PHE A 259 -20.03 -13.10 -19.80
N ALA A 260 -19.55 -13.98 -18.92
CA ALA A 260 -19.72 -15.43 -19.05
C ALA A 260 -21.20 -15.86 -18.98
N SER A 261 -22.03 -15.06 -18.30
CA SER A 261 -23.50 -15.27 -18.28
C SER A 261 -24.24 -14.60 -19.44
N GLY A 262 -23.51 -13.98 -20.39
CA GLY A 262 -24.09 -13.25 -21.54
C GLY A 262 -24.58 -11.84 -21.21
N GLY A 263 -24.29 -11.34 -20.00
CA GLY A 263 -24.65 -10.00 -19.54
C GLY A 263 -23.51 -8.99 -19.71
N ARG A 264 -23.64 -7.86 -19.00
CA ARG A 264 -22.60 -6.84 -18.83
C ARG A 264 -22.53 -6.43 -17.36
N PRO A 265 -21.37 -5.97 -16.88
CA PRO A 265 -21.23 -5.56 -15.50
C PRO A 265 -22.08 -4.30 -15.24
N ASP A 266 -22.83 -4.30 -14.15
CA ASP A 266 -23.55 -3.12 -13.66
C ASP A 266 -22.66 -2.41 -12.63
N ALA A 267 -22.14 -1.24 -12.98
CA ALA A 267 -21.25 -0.50 -12.11
C ALA A 267 -21.30 1.01 -12.40
N ASP A 268 -21.37 1.82 -11.34
CA ASP A 268 -21.28 3.28 -11.42
C ASP A 268 -19.98 3.71 -12.11
N PRO A 269 -19.91 4.88 -12.76
CA PRO A 269 -18.67 5.36 -13.39
C PRO A 269 -17.48 5.38 -12.42
N ALA A 270 -16.31 4.95 -12.89
CA ALA A 270 -15.10 5.01 -12.07
C ALA A 270 -14.70 6.47 -11.78
N ARG A 271 -14.16 6.71 -10.59
CA ARG A 271 -13.58 8.01 -10.23
C ARG A 271 -12.21 8.16 -10.90
N PRO A 272 -11.98 9.20 -11.71
CA PRO A 272 -10.70 9.40 -12.37
C PRO A 272 -9.59 9.74 -11.38
N PHE A 273 -8.40 9.18 -11.60
CA PHE A 273 -7.21 9.55 -10.86
C PHE A 273 -6.82 11.04 -11.04
N ALA A 274 -7.20 11.65 -12.17
CA ALA A 274 -6.96 13.08 -12.44
C ALA A 274 -7.56 14.01 -11.36
N GLU A 275 -8.69 13.63 -10.75
CA GLU A 275 -9.30 14.41 -9.66
C GLU A 275 -8.39 14.43 -8.41
N HIS A 276 -7.72 13.31 -8.12
CA HIS A 276 -6.74 13.25 -7.03
C HIS A 276 -5.50 14.08 -7.35
N VAL A 277 -4.98 14.00 -8.58
CA VAL A 277 -3.83 14.83 -8.99
C VAL A 277 -4.15 16.31 -8.83
N ALA A 278 -5.31 16.77 -9.31
CA ALA A 278 -5.74 18.16 -9.17
C ALA A 278 -5.89 18.59 -7.70
N TRP A 279 -6.38 17.69 -6.84
CA TRP A 279 -6.47 17.95 -5.40
C TRP A 279 -5.08 18.11 -4.76
N VAL A 280 -4.13 17.21 -5.05
CA VAL A 280 -2.77 17.31 -4.52
C VAL A 280 -2.05 18.56 -5.03
N GLU A 281 -2.25 18.94 -6.29
CA GLU A 281 -1.71 20.17 -6.87
C GLU A 281 -2.24 21.44 -6.20
N GLY A 282 -3.41 21.37 -5.55
CA GLY A 282 -3.98 22.46 -4.76
C GLY A 282 -3.47 22.57 -3.33
N LEU A 283 -2.67 21.62 -2.84
CA LEU A 283 -2.12 21.65 -1.48
C LEU A 283 -1.00 22.70 -1.33
N ASP A 284 -0.86 23.23 -0.12
CA ASP A 284 0.19 24.20 0.21
C ASP A 284 1.56 23.51 0.30
N ARG A 285 2.25 23.47 -0.84
CA ARG A 285 3.59 22.89 -0.97
C ARG A 285 4.63 23.61 -0.09
N ASP A 286 4.51 24.91 0.12
CA ASP A 286 5.46 25.69 0.91
C ASP A 286 5.31 25.38 2.40
N ALA A 287 4.07 25.24 2.87
CA ALA A 287 3.78 24.78 4.23
C ALA A 287 4.33 23.37 4.48
N ALA A 288 4.13 22.45 3.53
CA ALA A 288 4.68 21.09 3.61
C ALA A 288 6.21 21.10 3.64
N ALA A 289 6.87 21.83 2.73
CA ALA A 289 8.33 21.96 2.72
C ALA A 289 8.85 22.54 4.05
N ALA A 290 8.19 23.55 4.60
CA ALA A 290 8.57 24.15 5.88
C ALA A 290 8.38 23.19 7.07
N TYR A 291 7.33 22.37 7.06
CA TYR A 291 7.13 21.31 8.05
C TYR A 291 8.28 20.31 8.03
N TRP A 292 8.58 19.76 6.85
CA TRP A 292 9.61 18.74 6.69
C TRP A 292 11.02 19.23 6.98
N ALA A 293 11.33 20.47 6.59
CA ALA A 293 12.59 21.12 6.95
C ALA A 293 12.80 21.15 8.48
N ARG A 294 11.75 21.47 9.25
CA ARG A 294 11.81 21.44 10.73
C ARG A 294 11.85 20.02 11.28
N ALA A 295 11.02 19.11 10.77
CA ALA A 295 10.91 17.74 11.27
C ALA A 295 12.23 16.96 11.13
N LEU A 296 12.96 17.20 10.04
CA LEU A 296 14.21 16.52 9.74
C LEU A 296 15.46 17.37 10.00
N ASP A 297 15.33 18.51 10.67
CA ASP A 297 16.47 19.40 10.96
C ASP A 297 17.52 18.71 11.85
N GLY A 298 18.78 18.72 11.42
CA GLY A 298 19.88 18.05 12.12
C GLY A 298 19.70 16.53 12.27
N SER A 299 18.87 15.89 11.45
CA SER A 299 18.78 14.42 11.43
C SER A 299 20.08 13.78 10.93
N PRO A 300 20.42 12.58 11.43
CA PRO A 300 21.61 11.87 10.99
C PRO A 300 21.57 11.56 9.49
N GLY A 301 22.76 11.41 8.91
CA GLY A 301 22.91 10.92 7.55
C GLY A 301 22.58 9.43 7.43
N PRO A 302 22.67 8.88 6.20
CA PRO A 302 22.56 7.44 5.96
C PRO A 302 23.47 6.62 6.91
N TRP A 303 22.97 5.47 7.35
CA TRP A 303 23.63 4.48 8.19
C TRP A 303 24.52 3.50 7.43
N ALA A 304 24.27 3.27 6.14
CA ALA A 304 25.19 2.57 5.25
C ALA A 304 25.99 3.60 4.44
N GLY A 305 27.23 3.25 4.08
CA GLY A 305 27.91 3.95 2.99
C GLY A 305 27.20 3.66 1.66
N GLU A 306 27.52 4.38 0.58
CA GLU A 306 27.03 4.00 -0.75
C GLU A 306 27.55 2.59 -1.09
N PRO A 307 26.68 1.55 -1.13
CA PRO A 307 27.15 0.20 -1.43
C PRO A 307 27.62 0.13 -2.89
N GLU A 308 28.60 -0.73 -3.16
CA GLU A 308 29.05 -0.97 -4.53
C GLU A 308 27.86 -1.43 -5.40
N ARG A 309 27.75 -0.83 -6.58
CA ARG A 309 26.68 -1.15 -7.51
C ARG A 309 26.96 -2.52 -8.13
N THR A 310 25.93 -3.35 -8.18
CA THR A 310 25.98 -4.66 -8.83
C THR A 310 24.92 -4.74 -9.93
N GLN A 311 25.00 -5.77 -10.76
CA GLN A 311 23.92 -6.16 -11.68
C GLN A 311 23.33 -7.49 -11.19
N GLY A 312 22.73 -7.45 -10.00
CA GLY A 312 22.17 -8.62 -9.32
C GLY A 312 20.65 -8.68 -9.34
N ARG A 313 20.13 -9.73 -8.70
CA ARG A 313 18.71 -9.84 -8.34
C ARG A 313 18.52 -9.39 -6.89
N PRO A 314 17.33 -8.88 -6.52
CA PRO A 314 17.03 -8.61 -5.13
C PRO A 314 17.26 -9.85 -4.27
N VAL A 315 17.92 -9.66 -3.12
CA VAL A 315 18.10 -10.74 -2.13
C VAL A 315 17.03 -10.59 -1.08
N GLN A 316 16.28 -11.67 -0.81
CA GLN A 316 15.22 -11.68 0.17
C GLN A 316 15.57 -12.59 1.35
N VAL A 317 15.40 -12.07 2.55
CA VAL A 317 15.54 -12.80 3.81
C VAL A 317 14.22 -12.73 4.55
N GLN A 318 13.58 -13.87 4.77
CA GLN A 318 12.30 -13.96 5.47
C GLN A 318 12.46 -14.59 6.85
N ARG A 319 11.67 -14.12 7.82
CA ARG A 319 11.49 -14.73 9.13
C ARG A 319 10.01 -14.83 9.46
N ALA A 320 9.54 -16.05 9.68
CA ALA A 320 8.21 -16.27 10.25
C ALA A 320 8.17 -15.76 11.69
N LEU A 321 7.03 -15.19 12.08
CA LEU A 321 6.78 -14.70 13.43
C LEU A 321 5.97 -15.73 14.21
N ASP A 322 6.32 -15.89 15.49
CA ASP A 322 5.56 -16.74 16.41
C ASP A 322 4.17 -16.10 16.61
N PRO A 323 3.06 -16.83 16.36
CA PRO A 323 1.70 -16.33 16.59
C PRO A 323 1.45 -15.83 18.02
N ARG A 324 2.17 -16.36 19.01
CA ARG A 324 2.08 -15.88 20.40
C ARG A 324 2.72 -14.50 20.55
N LEU A 325 3.82 -14.26 19.87
CA LEU A 325 4.48 -12.95 19.87
C LEU A 325 3.57 -11.91 19.21
N THR A 326 2.98 -12.25 18.06
CA THR A 326 2.12 -11.31 17.33
C THR A 326 0.86 -10.98 18.11
N ALA A 327 0.22 -11.97 18.73
CA ALA A 327 -0.92 -11.74 19.63
C ALA A 327 -0.57 -10.84 20.84
N ARG A 328 0.60 -11.02 21.46
CA ARG A 328 1.07 -10.15 22.56
C ARG A 328 1.27 -8.70 22.09
N LEU A 329 1.84 -8.52 20.90
CA LEU A 329 2.02 -7.20 20.29
C LEU A 329 0.69 -6.54 19.93
N ASP A 330 -0.30 -7.30 19.47
CA ASP A 330 -1.65 -6.78 19.22
C ASP A 330 -2.29 -6.26 20.53
N VAL A 331 -2.17 -7.01 21.62
CA VAL A 331 -2.63 -6.57 22.95
C VAL A 331 -1.86 -5.33 23.43
N ALA A 332 -0.54 -5.29 23.25
CA ALA A 332 0.28 -4.13 23.63
C ALA A 332 -0.08 -2.88 22.81
N ALA A 333 -0.28 -3.04 21.51
CA ALA A 333 -0.74 -1.99 20.61
C ALA A 333 -2.11 -1.44 21.03
N GLN A 334 -3.05 -2.32 21.32
CA GLN A 334 -4.37 -1.93 21.84
C GLN A 334 -4.25 -1.11 23.13
N ARG A 335 -3.41 -1.53 24.09
CA ARG A 335 -3.19 -0.81 25.36
C ARG A 335 -2.53 0.56 25.16
N ALA A 336 -1.56 0.65 24.26
CA ALA A 336 -0.87 1.90 23.92
C ALA A 336 -1.78 2.85 23.11
N GLY A 337 -2.82 2.30 22.50
CA GLY A 337 -3.74 2.99 21.63
C GLY A 337 -3.20 3.21 20.22
N THR A 338 -2.43 2.24 19.73
CA THR A 338 -1.77 2.24 18.42
C THR A 338 -2.05 0.93 17.69
N THR A 339 -1.35 0.69 16.58
CA THR A 339 -1.43 -0.58 15.85
C THR A 339 -0.14 -1.39 16.00
N TYR A 340 -0.20 -2.69 15.70
CA TYR A 340 0.97 -3.54 15.51
C TYR A 340 2.02 -2.86 14.60
N ALA A 341 1.54 -2.12 13.61
CA ALA A 341 2.40 -1.44 12.65
C ALA A 341 3.34 -0.42 13.30
N THR A 342 2.89 0.28 14.34
CA THR A 342 3.75 1.21 15.07
C THR A 342 4.82 0.46 15.89
N PHE A 343 4.51 -0.71 16.44
CA PHE A 343 5.49 -1.54 17.13
C PHE A 343 6.58 -2.07 16.19
N ALA A 344 6.21 -2.53 14.99
CA ALA A 344 7.19 -2.98 14.01
C ALA A 344 8.07 -1.83 13.48
N GLN A 345 7.53 -0.61 13.35
CA GLN A 345 8.32 0.59 13.07
C GLN A 345 9.31 0.91 14.20
N LEU A 346 8.87 0.86 15.46
CA LEU A 346 9.77 1.10 16.60
C LEU A 346 10.85 0.02 16.71
N ALA A 347 10.51 -1.24 16.42
CA ALA A 347 11.49 -2.33 16.36
C ALA A 347 12.52 -2.10 15.25
N TRP A 348 12.09 -1.63 14.07
CA TRP A 348 13.01 -1.29 12.98
C TRP A 348 13.91 -0.11 13.36
N ALA A 349 13.34 0.94 13.97
CA ALA A 349 14.11 2.06 14.51
C ALA A 349 15.19 1.58 15.49
N ARG A 350 14.89 0.56 16.32
CA ARG A 350 15.86 -0.04 17.24
C ARG A 350 16.98 -0.77 16.52
N VAL A 351 16.66 -1.55 15.48
CA VAL A 351 17.67 -2.22 14.64
C VAL A 351 18.62 -1.20 14.02
N LEU A 352 18.09 -0.09 13.51
CA LEU A 352 18.88 1.00 12.95
C LEU A 352 19.75 1.68 14.00
N ALA A 353 19.22 1.91 15.21
CA ALA A 353 19.95 2.52 16.31
C ALA A 353 21.14 1.63 16.75
N ASP A 354 20.90 0.33 16.89
CA ASP A 354 21.95 -0.64 17.24
C ASP A 354 23.01 -0.75 16.14
N ARG A 355 22.63 -0.63 14.87
CA ARG A 355 23.57 -0.69 13.74
C ARG A 355 24.41 0.57 13.61
N THR A 356 23.82 1.74 13.85
CA THR A 356 24.49 3.04 13.70
C THR A 356 25.26 3.47 14.94
N GLY A 357 24.91 2.92 16.11
CA GLY A 357 25.33 3.47 17.40
C GLY A 357 24.68 4.84 17.71
N SER A 358 23.63 5.23 16.98
CA SER A 358 22.91 6.50 17.16
C SER A 358 21.51 6.25 17.73
N GLU A 359 21.11 7.05 18.72
CA GLU A 359 19.73 7.04 19.26
C GLU A 359 18.74 7.85 18.41
N ASP A 360 19.23 8.61 17.43
CA ASP A 360 18.44 9.30 16.41
C ASP A 360 18.57 8.51 15.10
N VAL A 361 17.45 8.16 14.46
CA VAL A 361 17.42 7.39 13.21
C VAL A 361 16.36 7.93 12.26
N VAL A 362 16.61 7.76 10.95
CA VAL A 362 15.65 8.11 9.89
C VAL A 362 15.44 6.92 8.94
N PHE A 363 14.19 6.63 8.63
CA PHE A 363 13.79 5.62 7.65
C PHE A 363 12.49 6.03 6.97
N GLY A 364 12.12 5.39 5.86
CA GLY A 364 10.84 5.61 5.19
C GLY A 364 9.77 4.67 5.72
N VAL A 365 8.51 5.10 5.68
CA VAL A 365 7.35 4.22 5.83
C VAL A 365 6.35 4.50 4.71
N THR A 366 5.75 3.47 4.15
CA THR A 366 4.67 3.66 3.17
C THR A 366 3.33 3.88 3.86
N SER A 367 2.56 4.86 3.39
CA SER A 367 1.16 5.09 3.74
C SER A 367 0.29 4.98 2.49
N ASN A 368 -1.01 4.70 2.65
CA ASN A 368 -1.93 4.50 1.52
C ASN A 368 -2.12 5.78 0.68
N GLY A 369 -1.87 6.97 1.27
CA GLY A 369 -1.94 8.28 0.62
C GLY A 369 -3.31 8.69 0.07
N ARG A 370 -4.37 7.91 0.36
CA ARG A 370 -5.74 8.21 -0.06
C ARG A 370 -6.36 9.22 0.91
N PRO A 371 -6.99 10.29 0.40
CA PRO A 371 -7.89 11.11 1.21
C PRO A 371 -8.97 10.25 1.86
N VAL A 372 -9.40 10.63 3.05
CA VAL A 372 -10.40 9.89 3.82
C VAL A 372 -11.81 10.18 3.26
N THR A 373 -12.13 9.58 2.12
CA THR A 373 -13.40 9.77 1.40
C THR A 373 -13.79 8.51 0.63
N ALA A 374 -15.08 8.31 0.40
CA ALA A 374 -15.60 7.12 -0.26
C ALA A 374 -15.15 7.07 -1.73
N GLU A 375 -15.07 8.25 -2.35
CA GLU A 375 -14.61 8.45 -3.71
C GLU A 375 -13.15 8.06 -3.87
N ALA A 376 -12.28 8.45 -2.92
CA ALA A 376 -10.87 8.09 -2.95
C ALA A 376 -10.62 6.60 -2.68
N GLU A 377 -11.44 5.95 -1.86
CA GLU A 377 -11.36 4.49 -1.64
C GLU A 377 -11.72 3.70 -2.91
N ALA A 378 -12.68 4.21 -3.68
CA ALA A 378 -13.16 3.60 -4.92
C ALA A 378 -12.29 3.92 -6.15
N ALA A 379 -11.43 4.93 -6.08
CA ALA A 379 -10.56 5.34 -7.18
C ALA A 379 -9.41 4.35 -7.41
N VAL A 380 -8.99 4.18 -8.66
CA VAL A 380 -7.87 3.32 -9.06
C VAL A 380 -6.72 4.22 -9.54
N GLY A 381 -5.53 4.02 -8.97
CA GLY A 381 -4.34 4.81 -9.25
C GLY A 381 -3.20 4.60 -8.24
N PRO A 382 -2.03 5.23 -8.43
CA PRO A 382 -0.93 5.15 -7.49
C PRO A 382 -1.10 6.19 -6.35
N PHE A 383 -1.85 5.86 -5.31
CA PHE A 383 -2.03 6.77 -4.16
C PHE A 383 -0.94 6.61 -3.11
N ILE A 384 -0.26 5.47 -3.09
CA ILE A 384 0.79 5.15 -2.13
C ILE A 384 1.81 6.29 -2.01
N THR A 385 2.15 6.64 -0.78
CA THR A 385 3.15 7.67 -0.47
C THR A 385 4.19 7.12 0.50
N THR A 386 5.45 7.48 0.31
CA THR A 386 6.53 7.17 1.25
C THR A 386 6.82 8.39 2.10
N LEU A 387 6.69 8.27 3.42
CA LEU A 387 6.94 9.35 4.37
C LEU A 387 8.22 9.08 5.17
N PRO A 388 9.10 10.07 5.36
CA PRO A 388 10.20 9.91 6.29
C PRO A 388 9.67 9.83 7.73
N VAL A 389 10.26 8.94 8.50
CA VAL A 389 10.10 8.75 9.94
C VAL A 389 11.44 9.08 10.56
N ARG A 390 11.49 10.10 11.41
CA ARG A 390 12.60 10.32 12.31
C ARG A 390 12.19 9.89 13.70
N PHE A 391 12.96 9.01 14.32
CA PHE A 391 12.72 8.61 15.69
C PHE A 391 13.96 8.81 16.54
N ARG A 392 13.79 9.53 17.65
CA ARG A 392 14.81 9.67 18.70
C ARG A 392 14.38 8.86 19.92
N PHE A 393 15.23 7.93 20.33
CA PHE A 393 15.05 7.22 21.60
C PHE A 393 15.35 8.17 22.75
N ALA A 394 14.50 8.16 23.77
CA ALA A 394 14.76 8.85 25.02
C ALA A 394 15.19 7.85 26.10
N PRO A 395 16.19 8.18 26.93
CA PRO A 395 16.55 7.36 28.08
C PRO A 395 15.34 7.11 28.99
N ASP A 396 15.19 5.88 29.47
CA ASP A 396 14.15 5.45 30.41
C ASP A 396 12.69 5.67 29.96
N GLU A 397 12.46 5.98 28.68
CA GLU A 397 11.09 6.12 28.14
C GLU A 397 10.37 4.76 28.12
N PRO A 398 9.15 4.66 28.68
CA PRO A 398 8.33 3.47 28.56
C PRO A 398 8.02 3.15 27.10
N VAL A 399 8.02 1.86 26.74
CA VAL A 399 7.78 1.42 25.35
C VAL A 399 6.41 1.89 24.85
N THR A 400 5.38 1.85 25.69
CA THR A 400 4.03 2.32 25.34
C THR A 400 4.01 3.80 24.99
N ASP A 401 4.80 4.62 25.68
CA ASP A 401 4.88 6.07 25.44
C ASP A 401 5.66 6.36 24.17
N ALA A 402 6.78 5.65 23.95
CA ALA A 402 7.58 5.73 22.73
C ALA A 402 6.76 5.36 21.48
N VAL A 403 5.99 4.27 21.54
CA VAL A 403 5.11 3.83 20.45
C VAL A 403 4.00 4.87 20.22
N ARG A 404 3.34 5.35 21.27
CA ARG A 404 2.29 6.39 21.15
C ARG A 404 2.84 7.68 20.52
N ARG A 405 4.03 8.12 20.94
CA ARG A 405 4.70 9.30 20.39
C ARG A 405 5.04 9.11 18.91
N LEU A 406 5.60 7.97 18.53
CA LEU A 406 5.87 7.62 17.14
C LEU A 406 4.58 7.64 16.30
N HIS A 407 3.49 7.07 16.82
CA HIS A 407 2.19 7.06 16.15
C HIS A 407 1.64 8.47 15.91
N LEU A 408 1.64 9.32 16.94
CA LEU A 408 1.13 10.70 16.83
C LEU A 408 1.97 11.55 15.87
N GLN A 409 3.30 11.41 15.92
CA GLN A 409 4.20 12.05 14.96
C GLN A 409 3.89 11.61 13.52
N ARG A 410 3.52 10.33 13.34
CA ARG A 410 3.17 9.81 12.01
C ARG A 410 1.90 10.43 11.46
N LEU A 411 0.84 10.51 12.28
CA LEU A 411 -0.44 11.10 11.88
C LEU A 411 -0.29 12.58 11.49
N GLU A 412 0.47 13.37 12.26
CA GLU A 412 0.73 14.77 11.92
C GLU A 412 1.47 14.89 10.58
N ALA A 413 2.47 14.04 10.36
CA ALA A 413 3.28 14.09 9.16
C ALA A 413 2.53 13.60 7.89
N GLU A 414 1.45 12.84 8.03
CA GLU A 414 0.57 12.49 6.90
C GLU A 414 -0.15 13.72 6.32
N GLU A 415 -0.46 14.71 7.15
CA GLU A 415 -1.09 15.98 6.70
C GLU A 415 -0.19 16.76 5.73
N PHE A 416 1.13 16.56 5.81
CA PHE A 416 2.14 17.20 4.96
C PHE A 416 2.76 16.24 3.93
N GLY A 417 2.16 15.05 3.73
CA GLY A 417 2.65 14.02 2.82
C GLY A 417 2.35 14.26 1.34
N GLY A 418 1.60 15.30 0.99
CA GLY A 418 1.18 15.63 -0.38
C GLY A 418 2.26 16.20 -1.30
N VAL A 419 3.55 15.93 -1.03
CA VAL A 419 4.70 16.44 -1.80
C VAL A 419 5.70 15.32 -2.07
N GLU A 420 6.65 15.57 -2.98
CA GLU A 420 7.61 14.55 -3.40
C GLU A 420 8.56 14.16 -2.27
N LEU A 421 9.00 12.90 -2.23
CA LEU A 421 9.92 12.41 -1.20
C LEU A 421 11.20 13.26 -1.11
N ALA A 422 11.74 13.68 -2.26
CA ALA A 422 12.90 14.57 -2.30
C ALA A 422 12.64 15.94 -1.64
N VAL A 423 11.43 16.48 -1.71
CA VAL A 423 11.05 17.70 -0.98
C VAL A 423 11.01 17.42 0.51
N MET A 424 10.39 16.31 0.92
CA MET A 424 10.29 15.92 2.32
C MET A 424 11.66 15.67 2.97
N THR A 425 12.62 15.09 2.25
CA THR A 425 13.94 14.76 2.82
C THR A 425 14.99 15.87 2.62
N GLY A 426 14.67 16.92 1.86
CA GLY A 426 15.63 17.92 1.40
C GLY A 426 16.68 17.33 0.46
N GLY A 427 16.28 16.36 -0.37
CA GLY A 427 17.15 15.64 -1.32
C GLY A 427 18.01 14.55 -0.70
N ARG A 428 17.94 14.34 0.62
CA ARG A 428 18.70 13.26 1.29
C ARG A 428 18.07 11.89 0.98
N PRO A 429 18.88 10.87 0.65
CA PRO A 429 18.37 9.53 0.38
C PRO A 429 17.84 8.88 1.67
N LEU A 430 16.79 8.08 1.53
CA LEU A 430 16.40 7.12 2.55
C LEU A 430 17.03 5.77 2.22
N GLU A 431 17.58 5.10 3.23
CA GLU A 431 18.27 3.82 3.03
C GLU A 431 17.42 2.60 3.31
N SER A 432 16.36 2.81 4.10
CA SER A 432 15.38 1.78 4.32
C SER A 432 13.97 2.34 4.19
N VAL A 433 13.08 1.53 3.64
CA VAL A 433 11.64 1.78 3.68
C VAL A 433 10.95 0.60 4.34
N LEU A 434 10.05 0.89 5.27
CA LEU A 434 9.19 -0.09 5.89
C LEU A 434 7.83 -0.08 5.20
N VAL A 435 7.38 -1.27 4.78
CA VAL A 435 6.11 -1.48 4.13
C VAL A 435 5.25 -2.39 5.01
N PHE A 436 4.03 -1.97 5.30
CA PHE A 436 3.02 -2.86 5.86
C PHE A 436 2.19 -3.42 4.72
N ASP A 437 2.41 -4.70 4.43
CA ASP A 437 1.63 -5.37 3.40
C ASP A 437 0.35 -5.93 4.03
N ASN A 438 -0.65 -5.05 4.14
CA ASN A 438 -2.01 -5.43 4.57
C ASN A 438 -2.84 -5.99 3.40
N TYR A 439 -2.26 -6.09 2.21
CA TYR A 439 -2.92 -6.57 1.00
C TYR A 439 -2.01 -7.59 0.32
N PRO A 440 -1.86 -8.79 0.89
CA PRO A 440 -1.25 -9.88 0.17
C PRO A 440 -2.12 -10.13 -1.06
N VAL A 441 -1.70 -9.51 -2.17
CA VAL A 441 -2.37 -9.56 -3.46
C VAL A 441 -2.61 -11.05 -3.75
N ASP A 442 -1.61 -11.91 -3.56
CA ASP A 442 -1.74 -13.36 -3.77
C ASP A 442 -2.79 -14.05 -2.86
N ALA A 443 -2.98 -13.63 -1.59
CA ALA A 443 -3.89 -14.32 -0.66
C ALA A 443 -5.38 -14.07 -0.97
N SER A 444 -5.71 -12.92 -1.56
CA SER A 444 -7.11 -12.55 -1.87
C SER A 444 -7.80 -13.47 -2.90
N LEU A 445 -7.03 -14.21 -3.71
CA LEU A 445 -7.52 -15.30 -4.56
C LEU A 445 -6.96 -16.67 -4.16
N GLY A 446 -5.81 -16.73 -3.49
CA GLY A 446 -5.24 -17.95 -2.92
C GLY A 446 -6.26 -18.67 -2.02
N ALA A 447 -7.03 -17.95 -1.21
CA ALA A 447 -8.05 -18.58 -0.36
C ALA A 447 -9.24 -19.21 -1.13
N VAL A 448 -9.54 -18.75 -2.35
CA VAL A 448 -10.60 -19.32 -3.20
C VAL A 448 -10.05 -20.47 -4.06
N SER A 449 -8.75 -20.40 -4.41
CA SER A 449 -8.09 -21.36 -5.29
C SER A 449 -7.33 -22.48 -4.58
N GLU A 450 -6.80 -22.30 -3.37
CA GLU A 450 -6.02 -23.34 -2.67
C GLU A 450 -6.85 -24.57 -2.32
N ALA A 451 -8.16 -24.40 -2.10
CA ALA A 451 -9.06 -25.51 -1.83
C ALA A 451 -9.53 -26.26 -3.10
N THR A 452 -9.29 -25.72 -4.31
CA THR A 452 -9.83 -26.24 -5.57
C THR A 452 -8.81 -26.37 -6.71
N ALA A 453 -7.60 -25.84 -6.55
CA ALA A 453 -6.54 -25.96 -7.54
C ALA A 453 -6.03 -27.40 -7.64
N PRO A 454 -5.79 -27.91 -8.85
CA PRO A 454 -5.11 -29.19 -9.04
C PRO A 454 -3.74 -29.20 -8.35
N ASP A 455 -3.34 -30.37 -7.83
CA ASP A 455 -2.03 -30.60 -7.21
C ASP A 455 -0.91 -30.40 -8.25
N HIS A 456 -0.44 -29.16 -8.37
CA HIS A 456 0.55 -28.73 -9.34
C HIS A 456 1.52 -27.74 -8.69
N PRO A 457 2.85 -27.93 -8.84
CA PRO A 457 3.85 -27.10 -8.12
C PRO A 457 3.73 -25.61 -8.45
N LEU A 458 3.35 -25.27 -9.68
CA LEU A 458 3.15 -23.89 -10.11
C LEU A 458 1.82 -23.26 -9.64
N ALA A 459 0.85 -24.03 -9.14
CA ALA A 459 -0.40 -23.48 -8.61
C ALA A 459 -0.23 -22.83 -7.24
N HIS A 460 0.73 -23.32 -6.44
CA HIS A 460 0.95 -22.90 -5.05
C HIS A 460 2.15 -21.96 -4.89
N ARG A 461 2.76 -21.54 -6.01
CA ARG A 461 3.93 -20.67 -6.00
C ARG A 461 3.51 -19.20 -5.91
N SER A 462 4.20 -18.41 -5.09
CA SER A 462 4.09 -16.95 -5.20
C SER A 462 4.86 -16.45 -6.42
N TYR A 463 4.19 -15.65 -7.23
CA TYR A 463 4.77 -14.97 -8.40
C TYR A 463 5.00 -13.48 -8.14
N SER A 464 4.81 -13.02 -6.90
CA SER A 464 5.03 -11.63 -6.54
C SER A 464 6.51 -11.27 -6.63
N VAL A 465 6.83 -10.33 -7.52
CA VAL A 465 8.18 -9.78 -7.64
C VAL A 465 8.06 -8.27 -7.75
N ALA A 466 8.77 -7.57 -6.85
CA ALA A 466 8.93 -6.13 -6.89
C ALA A 466 10.39 -5.78 -6.63
N GLN A 467 10.96 -4.91 -7.47
CA GLN A 467 12.26 -4.32 -7.17
C GLN A 467 12.08 -3.09 -6.27
N THR A 468 12.98 -2.93 -5.30
CA THR A 468 13.02 -1.76 -4.43
C THR A 468 14.04 -0.75 -4.95
N GLU A 469 13.66 0.53 -4.95
CA GLU A 469 14.60 1.64 -5.19
C GLU A 469 15.48 1.93 -3.95
N PHE A 470 15.02 1.52 -2.77
CA PHE A 470 15.71 1.69 -1.50
C PHE A 470 16.70 0.55 -1.28
N PRO A 471 17.90 0.82 -0.72
CA PRO A 471 18.89 -0.22 -0.40
C PRO A 471 18.29 -1.40 0.36
N VAL A 472 17.41 -1.13 1.34
CA VAL A 472 16.66 -2.15 2.06
C VAL A 472 15.18 -1.80 2.08
N ARG A 473 14.33 -2.73 1.65
CA ARG A 473 12.89 -2.69 1.92
C ARG A 473 12.61 -3.71 3.01
N VAL A 474 11.86 -3.31 4.04
CA VAL A 474 11.46 -4.19 5.14
C VAL A 474 9.94 -4.31 5.16
N ASP A 475 9.44 -5.50 4.83
CA ASP A 475 8.03 -5.79 4.75
C ASP A 475 7.57 -6.47 6.03
N VAL A 476 6.42 -6.04 6.52
CA VAL A 476 5.67 -6.75 7.54
C VAL A 476 4.46 -7.38 6.86
N LEU A 477 4.41 -8.70 6.88
CA LEU A 477 3.32 -9.49 6.34
C LEU A 477 2.38 -9.91 7.48
N ARG A 478 1.08 -9.69 7.31
CA ARG A 478 0.01 -10.10 8.23
C ARG A 478 -0.99 -10.97 7.46
N GLY A 479 -1.47 -12.06 8.06
CA GLY A 479 -2.45 -12.94 7.41
C GLY A 479 -2.38 -14.39 7.86
N ALA A 480 -2.38 -15.33 6.90
CA ALA A 480 -2.32 -16.76 7.18
C ALA A 480 -1.04 -17.15 7.95
N GLU A 481 0.09 -16.55 7.60
CA GLU A 481 1.34 -16.63 8.34
C GLU A 481 1.94 -15.22 8.48
N ASP A 482 2.15 -14.79 9.72
CA ASP A 482 2.83 -13.53 10.00
C ASP A 482 4.33 -13.67 9.74
N ALA A 483 4.91 -12.72 9.00
CA ALA A 483 6.33 -12.76 8.69
C ALA A 483 6.93 -11.36 8.53
N LEU A 484 8.25 -11.30 8.66
CA LEU A 484 9.08 -10.16 8.29
C LEU A 484 9.93 -10.54 7.08
N VAL A 485 10.00 -9.66 6.08
CA VAL A 485 10.84 -9.87 4.90
C VAL A 485 11.77 -8.67 4.73
N LEU A 486 13.07 -8.92 4.63
CA LEU A 486 14.06 -7.94 4.21
C LEU A 486 14.37 -8.19 2.74
N THR A 487 14.05 -7.24 1.88
CA THR A 487 14.42 -7.24 0.47
C THR A 487 15.55 -6.23 0.25
N PHE A 488 16.73 -6.72 -0.11
CA PHE A 488 17.88 -5.89 -0.50
C PHE A 488 17.82 -5.60 -2.00
N ALA A 489 18.09 -4.36 -2.39
CA ALA A 489 18.02 -3.95 -3.79
C ALA A 489 18.97 -4.77 -4.67
N GLY A 490 18.49 -5.23 -5.83
CA GLY A 490 19.28 -6.07 -6.74
C GLY A 490 20.43 -5.33 -7.44
N ASP A 491 20.38 -4.00 -7.48
CA ASP A 491 21.44 -3.16 -8.03
C ASP A 491 22.60 -2.94 -7.05
N ARG A 492 22.61 -3.63 -5.90
CA ARG A 492 23.57 -3.49 -4.80
C ARG A 492 23.90 -4.86 -4.21
N GLU A 493 25.11 -5.00 -3.68
CA GLU A 493 25.46 -6.22 -2.95
C GLU A 493 24.68 -6.27 -1.63
N ALA A 494 24.01 -7.40 -1.36
CA ALA A 494 23.35 -7.60 -0.08
C ALA A 494 24.42 -7.66 1.03
N PRO A 495 24.18 -7.04 2.19
CA PRO A 495 25.15 -7.06 3.26
C PRO A 495 25.39 -8.49 3.74
N ALA A 496 26.65 -8.82 4.04
CA ALA A 496 27.02 -10.15 4.56
C ALA A 496 26.28 -10.51 5.87
N ASP A 497 25.73 -9.53 6.57
CA ASP A 497 24.97 -9.70 7.81
C ASP A 497 23.43 -9.61 7.62
N ALA A 498 22.93 -9.83 6.40
CA ALA A 498 21.50 -9.79 6.06
C ALA A 498 20.62 -10.68 6.97
N ASP A 499 21.01 -11.93 7.21
CA ASP A 499 20.30 -12.83 8.13
C ASP A 499 20.30 -12.31 9.57
N ALA A 500 21.44 -11.79 10.02
CA ALA A 500 21.58 -11.23 11.36
C ALA A 500 20.72 -9.96 11.54
N LEU A 501 20.52 -9.16 10.49
CA LEU A 501 19.60 -8.03 10.50
C LEU A 501 18.14 -8.48 10.72
N ALA A 502 17.71 -9.51 10.00
CA ALA A 502 16.37 -10.06 10.14
C ALA A 502 16.15 -10.63 11.55
N ASP A 503 17.13 -11.36 12.09
CA ASP A 503 17.07 -11.93 13.45
C ASP A 503 17.02 -10.83 14.52
N ARG A 504 17.80 -9.74 14.35
CA ARG A 504 17.75 -8.57 15.24
C ARG A 504 16.39 -7.88 15.22
N TRP A 505 15.72 -7.82 14.08
CA TRP A 505 14.39 -7.21 14.00
C TRP A 505 13.35 -8.03 14.75
N VAL A 506 13.37 -9.36 14.61
CA VAL A 506 12.52 -10.26 15.41
C VAL A 506 12.84 -10.15 16.90
N ALA A 507 14.11 -10.08 17.27
CA ALA A 507 14.53 -9.91 18.67
C ALA A 507 14.07 -8.55 19.25
N ALA A 508 14.13 -7.48 18.47
CA ALA A 508 13.62 -6.17 18.86
C ALA A 508 12.10 -6.20 19.10
N LEU A 509 11.32 -6.84 18.23
CA LEU A 509 9.87 -7.05 18.46
C LEU A 509 9.58 -7.79 19.76
N ARG A 510 10.31 -8.89 20.03
CA ARG A 510 10.17 -9.65 21.29
C ARG A 510 10.46 -8.77 22.51
N SER A 511 11.58 -8.04 22.47
CA SER A 511 11.98 -7.13 23.54
C SER A 511 10.94 -6.02 23.79
N LEU A 512 10.35 -5.45 22.73
CA LEU A 512 9.29 -4.46 22.87
C LEU A 512 8.01 -5.06 23.46
N ALA A 513 7.65 -6.29 23.07
CA ALA A 513 6.49 -6.98 23.66
C ALA A 513 6.70 -7.25 25.16
N ASP A 514 7.88 -7.75 25.55
CA ASP A 514 8.22 -8.04 26.96
C ASP A 514 8.24 -6.78 27.82
N ARG A 515 8.61 -5.62 27.26
CA ARG A 515 8.66 -4.33 27.96
C ARG A 515 7.34 -3.56 27.97
N ALA A 516 6.35 -3.99 27.18
CA ALA A 516 5.02 -3.38 27.12
C ALA A 516 4.00 -4.08 28.02
N GLU A 517 4.36 -5.26 28.55
CA GLU A 517 3.64 -5.98 29.61
C GLU A 517 4.05 -5.47 31.00
#